data_AF-A0A7X2MI78-F1
#
_entry.id   AF-A0A7X2MI78-F1
#
_cell.length_a   1.000
_cell.length_b   1.000
_cell.length_c   1.000
_cell.angle_alpha   90.00
_cell.angle_beta   90.00
_cell.angle_gamma   90.00
#
_symmetry.space_group_name_H-M   'P 1'
#
loop_
_entity.id
_entity.type
_entity.pdbx_description
1 polymer ?
#
loop_
_entity_poly.entity_id
_entity_poly.type
_entity_poly.pdbx_seq_one_letter_code
_entity_poly.pdbx_strand_id
1 'polypeptide(L)' 'MKRMISLVAGFFGLKELSAPERKSTAEWGFLLSTLFIVPLFFMHDASELVKIGMQVLWAACVSRAAFLANGGWKKKNSDQ' A
#
# COMPACT_ATOMS: atom_id res chain seq x y z
N MET A 1 -8.15 4.51 16.11
CA MET A 1 -8.77 3.31 15.50
C MET A 1 -9.58 3.59 14.24
N LYS A 2 -10.63 4.45 14.26
CA LYS A 2 -11.48 4.71 13.06
C LYS A 2 -10.73 5.18 11.80
N ARG A 3 -9.66 5.98 11.95
CA ARG A 3 -8.83 6.46 10.82
C ARG A 3 -8.03 5.33 10.16
N MET A 4 -7.42 4.43 10.93
CA MET A 4 -6.66 3.29 10.36
C MET A 4 -7.56 2.37 9.52
N ILE A 5 -8.77 2.07 10.02
CA ILE A 5 -9.71 1.21 9.28
C ILE A 5 -10.16 1.90 7.98
N SER A 6 -10.43 3.21 8.01
CA SER A 6 -10.79 3.95 6.80
C SER A 6 -9.64 4.05 5.80
N LEU A 7 -8.38 4.11 6.26
CA LEU A 7 -7.19 4.12 5.41
C LEU A 7 -6.93 2.75 4.77
N VAL A 8 -7.08 1.66 5.53
CA VAL A 8 -6.96 0.28 5.00
C VAL A 8 -8.10 -0.04 4.04
N ALA A 9 -9.32 0.38 4.34
CA ALA A 9 -10.46 0.26 3.42
C ALA A 9 -10.23 1.05 2.12
N GLY A 10 -9.70 2.26 2.23
CA GLY A 10 -9.29 3.07 1.08
C GLY A 10 -8.14 2.44 0.28
N PHE A 11 -7.18 1.80 0.96
CA PHE A 11 -6.06 1.09 0.34
C PHE A 11 -6.50 -0.16 -0.45
N PHE A 12 -7.45 -0.92 0.10
CA PHE A 12 -8.10 -2.05 -0.59
C PHE A 12 -9.05 -1.62 -1.71
N GLY A 13 -9.43 -0.33 -1.78
CA GLY A 13 -10.33 0.22 -2.79
C GLY A 13 -11.82 0.12 -2.44
N LEU A 14 -12.16 -0.12 -1.16
CA LEU A 14 -13.54 -0.17 -0.65
C LEU A 14 -14.16 1.22 -0.47
N LYS A 15 -13.38 2.29 -0.60
CA LYS A 15 -13.83 3.67 -0.44
C LYS A 15 -13.14 4.59 -1.45
N GLU A 16 -13.93 5.38 -2.18
CA GLU A 16 -13.39 6.45 -3.02
C GLU A 16 -12.69 7.49 -2.13
N LEU A 17 -11.40 7.68 -2.40
CA LEU A 17 -10.53 8.60 -1.67
C LEU A 17 -10.36 9.88 -2.50
N SER A 18 -10.67 11.02 -1.90
CA SER A 18 -10.36 12.34 -2.46
C SER A 18 -8.85 12.48 -2.68
N ALA A 19 -8.42 13.29 -3.67
CA ALA A 19 -7.00 13.47 -4.02
C ALA A 19 -6.04 13.67 -2.82
N PRO A 20 -6.32 14.53 -1.82
CA PRO A 20 -5.49 14.67 -0.62
C PRO A 20 -5.48 13.40 0.26
N GLU A 21 -6.61 12.72 0.41
CA GLU A 21 -6.69 11.48 1.19
C GLU A 21 -5.98 10.32 0.50
N ARG A 22 -5.89 10.36 -0.83
CA ARG A 22 -5.23 9.35 -1.66
C ARG A 22 -3.71 9.36 -1.46
N LYS A 23 -3.10 10.56 -1.41
CA LYS A 23 -1.69 10.74 -1.08
C LYS A 23 -1.39 10.27 0.33
N SER A 24 -2.20 10.68 1.31
CA SER A 24 -2.04 10.23 2.70
C SER A 24 -2.20 8.71 2.82
N THR A 25 -3.18 8.10 2.12
CA THR A 25 -3.37 6.65 2.08
C THR A 25 -2.19 5.94 1.43
N ALA A 26 -1.58 6.53 0.41
CA ALA A 26 -0.37 5.98 -0.22
C ALA A 26 0.83 6.02 0.73
N GLU A 27 1.04 7.13 1.44
CA GLU A 27 2.09 7.26 2.46
C GLU A 27 1.88 6.23 3.57
N TRP A 28 0.65 6.07 4.04
CA TRP A 28 0.27 5.05 5.03
C TRP A 28 0.43 3.63 4.50
N GLY A 29 0.11 3.36 3.23
CA GLY A 29 0.29 2.06 2.58
C GLY A 29 1.77 1.70 2.40
N PHE A 30 2.61 2.70 2.11
CA PHE A 30 4.06 2.53 2.05
C PHE A 30 4.65 2.24 3.43
N LEU A 31 4.23 3.00 4.45
CA LEU A 31 4.57 2.76 5.86
C LEU A 31 4.11 1.36 6.30
N LEU A 32 2.90 0.95 5.94
CA LEU A 32 2.39 -0.40 6.23
C LEU A 32 3.27 -1.48 5.58
N SER A 33 3.79 -1.23 4.38
CA SER A 33 4.70 -2.17 3.70
C SER A 33 5.97 -2.46 4.52
N THR A 34 6.47 -1.46 5.26
CA THR A 34 7.68 -1.64 6.08
C THR A 34 7.48 -2.68 7.19
N LEU A 35 6.25 -2.88 7.67
CA LEU A 35 5.91 -3.92 8.63
C LEU A 35 6.05 -5.34 8.07
N PHE A 36 6.02 -5.50 6.75
CA PHE A 36 6.19 -6.80 6.11
C PHE A 36 7.65 -7.07 5.74
N ILE A 37 8.40 -6.06 5.28
CA ILE A 37 9.79 -6.26 4.85
C ILE A 37 10.80 -6.21 6.01
N VAL A 38 10.59 -5.36 7.02
CA VAL A 38 11.57 -5.17 8.10
C VAL A 38 11.74 -6.40 8.98
N PRO A 39 10.67 -7.06 9.48
CA PRO A 39 10.81 -8.25 10.32
C PRO A 39 11.44 -9.43 9.58
N LEU A 40 11.30 -9.46 8.25
CA LEU A 40 11.87 -10.48 7.37
C LEU A 40 13.41 -10.51 7.42
N PHE A 41 14.06 -9.35 7.68
CA PHE A 41 15.52 -9.30 7.87
C PHE A 41 15.98 -9.92 9.20
N PHE A 42 15.10 -10.01 10.20
CA PHE A 42 15.43 -10.52 11.53
C PHE A 42 14.93 -11.97 11.74
N MET A 43 13.89 -12.38 11.01
CA MET A 43 13.35 -13.74 11.07
C MET A 43 14.10 -14.69 10.12
N HIS A 44 15.34 -15.04 10.48
CA HIS A 44 16.13 -16.01 9.72
C HIS A 44 15.57 -17.44 9.80
N ASP A 45 15.01 -17.85 10.94
CA ASP A 45 14.43 -19.20 11.16
C ASP A 45 12.97 -19.36 10.72
N ALA A 46 12.34 -18.31 10.17
CA ALA A 46 10.98 -18.44 9.66
C ALA A 46 10.94 -19.32 8.41
N SER A 47 9.91 -20.17 8.32
CA SER A 47 9.66 -21.06 7.18
C SER A 47 9.72 -20.30 5.85
N GLU A 48 10.32 -20.91 4.83
CA GLU A 48 10.49 -20.31 3.49
C GLU A 48 9.16 -19.81 2.90
N LEU A 49 8.06 -20.54 3.14
CA LEU A 49 6.72 -20.13 2.71
C LEU A 49 6.27 -18.81 3.36
N VAL A 50 6.58 -18.61 4.65
CA VAL A 50 6.26 -17.37 5.37
C VAL A 50 7.08 -16.22 4.80
N LYS A 51 8.36 -16.45 4.52
CA LYS A 51 9.22 -15.43 3.91
C LYS A 51 8.71 -15.00 2.53
N ILE A 52 8.41 -15.97 1.68
CA ILE A 52 7.87 -15.72 0.33
C ILE A 52 6.52 -15.02 0.41
N GLY A 53 5.60 -15.51 1.25
CA GLY A 53 4.28 -14.89 1.42
C GLY A 53 4.36 -13.44 1.88
N MET A 54 5.28 -13.14 2.79
CA MET A 54 5.49 -11.81 3.35
C MET A 54 6.17 -10.86 2.35
N GLN A 55 7.07 -11.37 1.49
CA GLN A 55 7.61 -10.62 0.34
C GLN A 55 6.54 -10.32 -0.71
N VAL A 56 5.65 -11.28 -1.02
CA VAL A 56 4.52 -11.06 -1.94
C VAL A 56 3.56 -10.00 -1.38
N LEU A 57 3.25 -10.07 -0.08
CA LEU A 57 2.42 -9.07 0.60
C LEU A 57 3.06 -7.68 0.59
N TRP A 58 4.39 -7.62 0.80
CA TRP A 58 5.16 -6.39 0.70
C TRP A 58 5.10 -5.80 -0.71
N ALA A 59 5.39 -6.60 -1.74
CA ALA A 59 5.36 -6.16 -3.13
C ALA A 59 3.95 -5.68 -3.55
N ALA A 60 2.90 -6.38 -3.12
CA ALA A 60 1.52 -5.96 -3.34
C ALA A 60 1.21 -4.62 -2.65
N CYS A 61 1.65 -4.46 -1.40
CA CYS A 61 1.45 -3.22 -0.66
C CYS A 61 2.20 -2.03 -1.27
N VAL A 62 3.48 -2.19 -1.61
CA VAL A 62 4.28 -1.15 -2.26
C VAL A 62 3.70 -0.78 -3.62
N SER A 63 3.28 -1.75 -4.43
CA SER A 63 2.71 -1.49 -5.75
C SER A 63 1.41 -0.68 -5.67
N ARG A 64 0.51 -1.02 -4.75
CA ARG A 64 -0.73 -0.28 -4.50
C ARG A 64 -0.46 1.12 -3.94
N ALA A 65 0.48 1.25 -3.00
CA ALA A 65 0.89 2.54 -2.46
C ALA A 65 1.47 3.45 -3.57
N ALA A 66 2.36 2.92 -4.41
CA ALA A 66 2.93 3.65 -5.54
C ALA A 66 1.84 4.09 -6.54
N PHE A 67 0.88 3.21 -6.85
CA PHE A 67 -0.24 3.54 -7.74
C PHE A 67 -1.16 4.63 -7.16
N LEU A 68 -1.41 4.60 -5.85
CA LEU A 68 -2.20 5.61 -5.15
C LEU A 68 -1.46 6.94 -5.04
N ALA A 69 -0.14 6.91 -4.81
CA ALA A 69 0.72 8.10 -4.77
C ALA A 69 0.79 8.80 -6.13
N ASN A 70 0.76 8.03 -7.23
CA ASN A 70 0.75 8.58 -8.59
C ASN A 70 -0.64 9.06 -9.05
N GLY A 71 -1.65 9.06 -8.16
CA GLY A 71 -2.95 9.68 -8.41
C GLY A 71 -3.90 8.87 -9.30
N GLY A 72 -3.65 7.58 -9.51
CA GLY A 72 -4.23 6.85 -10.63
C GLY A 72 -3.73 7.45 -11.94
N TRP A 73 -3.65 6.65 -12.99
CA TRP A 73 -3.30 7.14 -14.33
C TRP A 73 -4.09 8.42 -14.61
N LYS A 74 -3.42 9.58 -14.57
CA LYS A 74 -4.03 10.85 -14.90
C LYS A 74 -4.50 10.67 -16.34
N LYS A 75 -5.80 10.46 -16.54
CA LYS A 75 -6.41 10.59 -17.85
C LYS A 75 -6.19 12.07 -18.20
N LYS A 76 -5.10 12.35 -18.91
CA LYS A 76 -5.02 13.52 -19.75
C LYS A 76 -6.14 13.32 -20.77
N ASN A 77 -7.35 13.76 -20.45
CA ASN A 77 -8.21 14.26 -21.49
C ASN A 77 -7.45 15.48 -22.02
N SER A 78 -6.72 15.28 -23.12
CA SER A 78 -6.41 16.35 -24.04
C SER A 78 -7.76 16.83 -24.59
N ASP A 79 -8.37 17.77 -23.87
CA ASP A 79 -9.32 18.72 -24.44
C ASP A 79 -8.59 20.07 -24.43
N GLN A 80 -7.68 20.21 -25.40
CA GLN A 80 -7.14 21.45 -25.94
C GLN A 80 -6.62 21.15 -27.33
#